data_AF-A0A0L0H6M4-F1
#
_entry.id   AF-A0A0L0H6M4-F1
#
_cell.length_a   1.000
_cell.length_b   1.000
_cell.length_c   1.000
_cell.angle_alpha   90.00
_cell.angle_beta   90.00
_cell.angle_gamma   90.00
#
_symmetry.space_group_name_H-M   'P 1'
#
loop_
_entity.id
_entity.type
_entity.pdbx_description
1 polymer ?
#
loop_
_entity_poly.entity_id
_entity_poly.type
_entity_poly.pdbx_seq_one_letter_code
_entity_poly.pdbx_strand_id
1 'polypeptide(L)'
;MPDVNHRSAAPQTMLYLLGVNLPDDKVVSIALTRIYGVGLKTGQTICHKLGIHPRCRLKDLPEDKVTKLSALLNTMQIDAELKRETRNRIGAMVQMGSYRGARHKAGLPVNGQRTHTNRSTAKRLNGRWLRMREFSSASRVTSGPSPSTLSRMVTNTFAPVGRVLSRLL
;
A
#
# COMPACT_ATOMS: atom_id res chain seq x y z
N MET A 1 47.21 26.17 14.16
CA MET A 1 46.37 25.54 13.12
C MET A 1 45.21 24.87 13.84
N PRO A 2 44.01 25.49 13.92
CA PRO A 2 42.88 24.84 14.57
C PRO A 2 42.20 23.87 13.59
N ASP A 3 42.00 22.65 14.07
CA ASP A 3 41.35 21.53 13.40
C ASP A 3 39.90 21.88 13.00
N VAL A 4 39.57 21.82 11.71
CA VAL A 4 38.24 22.17 11.17
C VAL A 4 37.34 20.93 11.21
N ASN A 5 37.03 20.44 12.41
CA ASN A 5 36.04 19.38 12.60
C ASN A 5 35.08 19.77 13.73
N HIS A 6 34.33 20.84 13.52
CA HIS A 6 33.07 21.06 14.23
C HIS A 6 32.02 20.08 13.68
N ARG A 7 32.12 18.81 14.08
CA ARG A 7 30.99 17.88 14.00
C ARG A 7 30.02 18.25 15.12
N SER A 8 29.33 19.38 14.97
CA SER A 8 28.08 19.55 15.67
C SER A 8 27.17 18.44 15.16
N ALA A 9 26.86 17.48 16.04
CA ALA A 9 25.75 16.58 15.81
C ALA A 9 24.50 17.47 15.76
N ALA A 10 24.14 17.93 14.56
CA ALA A 10 22.82 18.50 14.33
C ALA A 10 21.79 17.49 14.86
N PRO A 11 20.74 17.94 15.56
CA PRO A 11 19.71 17.04 16.05
C PRO A 11 19.22 16.18 14.90
N GLN A 12 18.92 14.91 15.17
CA GLN A 12 18.38 13.97 14.19
C GLN A 12 17.02 14.49 13.72
N THR A 13 17.04 15.41 12.76
CA THR A 13 15.84 16.00 12.18
C THR A 13 15.36 15.00 11.15
N MET A 14 14.55 14.05 11.63
CA MET A 14 13.82 13.12 10.77
C MET A 14 13.21 13.89 9.60
N LEU A 15 13.76 13.71 8.40
CA LEU A 15 13.28 14.45 7.24
C LEU A 15 11.99 13.80 6.74
N TYR A 16 10.87 14.38 7.13
CA TYR A 16 9.55 14.02 6.63
C TYR A 16 9.29 14.68 5.29
N LEU A 17 9.22 13.86 4.24
CA LEU A 17 9.04 14.34 2.88
C LEU A 17 7.82 13.66 2.27
N LEU A 18 6.80 14.44 1.87
CA LEU A 18 5.51 13.94 1.37
C LEU A 18 4.86 12.89 2.29
N GLY A 19 5.03 13.01 3.62
CA GLY A 19 4.49 12.05 4.59
C GLY A 19 5.26 10.71 4.66
N VAL A 20 6.41 10.61 4.01
CA VAL A 20 7.33 9.47 4.11
C VAL A 20 8.57 9.89 4.89
N ASN A 21 8.92 9.08 5.89
CA ASN A 21 10.17 9.22 6.63
C ASN A 21 11.34 8.66 5.80
N LEU A 22 12.31 9.52 5.50
CA LEU A 22 13.54 9.15 4.78
C LEU A 22 14.67 8.88 5.79
N PRO A 23 15.45 7.80 5.63
CA PRO A 23 16.57 7.52 6.50
C PRO A 23 17.75 8.47 6.24
N ASP A 24 18.19 9.17 7.28
CA ASP A 24 19.22 10.22 7.18
C ASP A 24 20.63 9.69 6.87
N ASP A 25 20.91 8.45 7.24
CA ASP A 25 22.22 7.81 7.05
C ASP A 25 22.54 7.47 5.60
N LYS A 26 21.50 7.39 4.75
CA LYS A 26 21.64 6.95 3.37
C LYS A 26 22.00 8.10 2.44
N VAL A 27 22.63 7.73 1.34
CA VAL A 27 22.84 8.61 0.18
C VAL A 27 21.48 9.06 -0.35
N VAL A 28 21.36 10.34 -0.73
CA VAL A 28 20.08 10.95 -1.17
C VAL A 28 19.38 10.12 -2.26
N SER A 29 20.10 9.69 -3.29
CA SER A 29 19.55 8.89 -4.39
C SER A 29 18.93 7.56 -3.93
N ILE A 30 19.51 6.93 -2.91
CA ILE A 30 19.02 5.68 -2.32
C ILE A 30 17.87 5.97 -1.35
N ALA A 31 17.98 7.03 -0.54
CA ALA A 31 16.93 7.45 0.38
C ALA A 31 15.61 7.69 -0.37
N LEU A 32 15.67 8.39 -1.51
CA LEU A 32 14.51 8.68 -2.36
C LEU A 32 13.75 7.43 -2.83
N THR A 33 14.41 6.28 -2.95
CA THR A 33 13.75 5.02 -3.34
C THR A 33 12.75 4.49 -2.32
N ARG A 34 12.75 5.06 -1.11
CA ARG A 34 11.75 4.74 -0.09
C ARG A 34 10.35 5.20 -0.51
N ILE A 35 10.29 6.23 -1.36
CA ILE A 35 9.06 6.79 -1.90
C ILE A 35 8.57 5.92 -3.05
N TYR A 36 7.32 5.48 -3.00
CA TYR A 36 6.73 4.66 -4.06
C TYR A 36 6.61 5.45 -5.37
N GLY A 37 7.12 4.87 -6.47
CA GLY A 37 7.19 5.52 -7.78
C GLY A 37 8.56 6.12 -8.10
N VAL A 38 9.44 6.29 -7.11
CA VAL A 38 10.81 6.77 -7.33
C VAL A 38 11.79 5.59 -7.29
N GLY A 39 12.36 5.25 -8.45
CA GLY A 39 13.42 4.25 -8.56
C GLY A 39 14.82 4.87 -8.46
N LEU A 40 15.86 4.03 -8.45
CA LEU A 40 17.27 4.47 -8.42
C LEU A 40 17.61 5.42 -9.58
N LYS A 41 17.22 5.08 -10.81
CA LYS A 41 17.45 5.92 -12.00
C LYS A 41 16.79 7.28 -11.86
N THR A 42 15.51 7.30 -11.48
CA THR A 42 14.75 8.54 -11.28
C THR A 42 15.35 9.41 -10.17
N GLY A 43 15.73 8.79 -9.05
CA GLY A 43 16.40 9.46 -7.94
C GLY A 43 17.75 10.05 -8.33
N GLN A 44 18.54 9.33 -9.12
CA GLN A 44 19.76 9.88 -9.71
C GLN A 44 19.46 11.07 -10.62
N THR A 45 18.49 10.97 -11.54
CA THR A 45 18.10 12.10 -12.41
C THR A 45 17.69 13.32 -11.60
N ILE A 46 16.94 13.14 -10.51
CA ILE A 46 16.57 14.22 -9.58
C ILE A 46 17.82 14.85 -8.95
N CYS A 47 18.77 14.04 -8.47
CA CYS A 47 20.01 14.53 -7.87
C CYS A 47 20.84 15.33 -8.89
N HIS A 48 20.95 14.86 -10.14
CA HIS A 48 21.66 15.56 -11.21
C HIS A 48 21.00 16.91 -11.53
N LYS A 49 19.67 16.95 -11.65
CA LYS A 49 18.91 18.20 -11.90
C LYS A 49 19.12 19.24 -10.80
N LEU A 50 19.26 18.80 -9.55
CA LEU A 50 19.48 19.67 -8.41
C LEU A 50 20.97 19.97 -8.14
N GLY A 51 21.89 19.37 -8.89
CA GLY A 51 23.33 19.49 -8.67
C GLY A 51 23.78 18.93 -7.32
N ILE A 52 23.16 17.85 -6.85
CA ILE A 52 23.53 17.17 -5.60
C ILE A 52 24.60 16.11 -5.93
N HIS A 53 25.69 16.12 -5.18
CA HIS A 53 26.77 15.14 -5.36
C HIS A 53 26.25 13.70 -5.12
N PRO A 54 26.59 12.71 -5.96
CA PRO A 54 26.01 11.36 -5.90
C PRO A 54 26.34 10.57 -4.63
N ARG A 55 27.37 10.97 -3.86
CA ARG A 55 27.72 10.39 -2.56
C ARG A 55 27.25 11.20 -1.36
N CYS A 56 26.57 12.33 -1.58
CA CYS A 56 26.03 13.16 -0.53
C CYS A 56 24.96 12.38 0.25
N ARG A 57 25.04 12.43 1.58
CA ARG A 57 24.05 11.83 2.48
C ARG A 57 22.96 12.83 2.76
N LEU A 58 21.78 12.32 3.13
CA LEU A 58 20.62 13.17 3.39
C LEU A 58 20.85 14.14 4.55
N LYS A 59 21.58 13.69 5.59
CA LYS A 59 21.99 14.52 6.73
C LYS A 59 22.86 15.73 6.38
N ASP A 60 23.61 15.65 5.28
CA ASP A 60 24.58 16.69 4.88
C ASP A 60 23.98 17.64 3.83
N LEU A 61 22.67 17.52 3.56
CA LEU A 61 22.00 18.28 2.51
C LEU A 61 21.57 19.67 3.03
N PRO A 62 21.92 20.77 2.35
CA PRO A 62 21.49 22.10 2.75
C PRO A 62 19.98 22.29 2.54
N GLU A 63 19.37 23.12 3.38
CA GLU A 63 17.92 23.36 3.41
C GLU A 63 17.37 23.86 2.06
N ASP A 64 18.12 24.70 1.34
CA ASP A 64 17.75 25.16 0.00
C ASP A 64 17.50 24.01 -0.98
N LYS A 65 18.33 22.96 -0.89
CA LYS A 65 18.22 21.79 -1.77
C LYS A 65 17.07 20.90 -1.32
N VAL A 66 16.79 20.83 -0.02
CA VAL A 66 15.61 20.14 0.53
C VAL A 66 14.34 20.76 -0.01
N THR A 67 14.19 22.08 0.05
CA THR A 67 13.00 22.80 -0.45
C THR A 67 12.81 22.60 -1.96
N LYS A 68 13.88 22.69 -2.75
CA LYS A 68 13.83 22.42 -4.20
C LYS A 68 13.46 20.96 -4.51
N LEU A 69 13.97 20.02 -3.72
CA LEU A 69 13.66 18.61 -3.86
C LEU A 69 12.19 18.32 -3.52
N SER A 70 11.65 18.94 -2.47
CA SER A 70 10.21 18.89 -2.13
C SER A 70 9.34 19.43 -3.26
N ALA A 71 9.69 20.59 -3.81
CA ALA A 71 8.96 21.20 -4.92
C ALA A 71 8.94 20.29 -6.15
N LEU A 72 10.10 19.71 -6.52
CA LEU A 72 10.19 18.81 -7.66
C LEU A 72 9.38 17.53 -7.45
N LEU A 73 9.41 16.95 -6.25
CA LEU A 73 8.65 15.73 -5.96
C LEU A 73 7.14 15.96 -5.98
N ASN A 74 6.66 17.13 -5.56
CA ASN A 74 5.24 17.49 -5.64
C ASN A 74 4.71 17.58 -7.08
N THR A 75 5.58 17.90 -8.05
CA THR A 75 5.18 17.91 -9.48
C THR A 75 5.01 16.51 -10.07
N MET A 76 5.55 15.48 -9.43
CA MET A 76 5.53 14.11 -9.94
C MET A 76 4.35 13.31 -9.37
N GLN A 77 3.79 12.42 -10.17
CA GLN A 77 2.77 11.48 -9.70
C GLN A 77 3.40 10.39 -8.83
N ILE A 78 3.33 10.56 -7.52
CA ILE A 78 4.04 9.74 -6.54
C ILE A 78 3.06 9.11 -5.53
N ASP A 79 3.49 8.00 -4.94
CA ASP A 79 2.84 7.28 -3.84
C ASP A 79 1.32 7.09 -4.00
N ALA A 80 0.52 7.84 -3.25
CA ALA A 80 -0.92 7.70 -3.21
C ALA A 80 -1.58 7.86 -4.59
N GLU A 81 -1.13 8.84 -5.37
CA GLU A 81 -1.71 9.13 -6.68
C GLU A 81 -1.37 8.03 -7.69
N LEU A 82 -0.10 7.63 -7.77
CA LEU A 82 0.33 6.53 -8.65
C LEU A 82 -0.36 5.20 -8.29
N LYS A 83 -0.59 4.94 -6.99
CA LYS A 83 -1.35 3.78 -6.52
C LYS A 83 -2.83 3.84 -6.93
N ARG A 84 -3.46 5.02 -6.87
CA ARG A 84 -4.85 5.24 -7.31
C ARG A 84 -4.97 5.05 -8.81
N GLU A 85 -4.09 5.68 -9.58
CA GLU A 85 -4.08 5.58 -11.03
C GLU A 85 -3.89 4.13 -11.49
N THR A 86 -2.96 3.39 -10.89
CA THR A 86 -2.75 1.96 -11.17
C THR A 86 -4.02 1.14 -10.88
N ARG A 87 -4.69 1.41 -9.75
CA ARG A 87 -5.97 0.76 -9.41
C ARG A 87 -7.06 1.10 -10.43
N ASN A 88 -7.18 2.36 -10.82
CA ASN A 88 -8.18 2.82 -11.78
C ASN A 88 -7.97 2.16 -13.15
N ARG A 89 -6.72 2.06 -13.62
CA ARG A 89 -6.39 1.34 -14.86
C ARG A 89 -6.84 -0.13 -14.80
N ILE A 90 -6.58 -0.83 -13.69
CA ILE A 90 -7.00 -2.23 -13.53
C ILE A 90 -8.54 -2.32 -13.42
N GLY A 91 -9.18 -1.43 -12.66
CA GLY A 91 -10.62 -1.33 -12.55
C GLY A 91 -11.29 -1.11 -13.91
N ALA A 92 -10.75 -0.22 -14.73
CA ALA A 92 -11.20 0.00 -16.09
C ALA A 92 -11.08 -1.28 -16.95
N MET A 93 -9.94 -2.00 -16.88
CA MET A 93 -9.76 -3.28 -17.58
C MET A 93 -10.80 -4.33 -17.18
N VAL A 94 -11.21 -4.34 -15.91
CA VAL A 94 -12.25 -5.23 -15.38
C VAL A 94 -13.64 -4.80 -15.88
N GLN A 95 -13.95 -3.51 -15.81
CA GLN A 95 -15.24 -2.97 -16.25
C GLN A 95 -15.47 -3.18 -17.75
N MET A 96 -14.42 -3.01 -18.56
CA MET A 96 -14.46 -3.30 -20.00
C MET A 96 -14.55 -4.79 -20.33
N GLY A 97 -14.35 -5.70 -19.37
CA GLY A 97 -14.41 -7.15 -19.61
C GLY A 97 -13.20 -7.73 -20.36
N SER A 98 -12.07 -7.01 -20.40
CA SER A 98 -10.86 -7.50 -21.07
C SER A 98 -10.34 -8.81 -20.44
N TYR A 99 -9.67 -9.67 -21.23
CA TYR A 99 -9.07 -10.90 -20.72
C TYR A 99 -8.17 -10.64 -19.50
N ARG A 100 -7.31 -9.62 -19.59
CA ARG A 100 -6.41 -9.22 -18.50
C ARG A 100 -7.20 -8.81 -17.26
N GLY A 101 -8.27 -8.03 -17.42
CA GLY A 101 -9.20 -7.67 -16.34
C GLY A 101 -9.82 -8.89 -15.66
N ALA A 102 -10.34 -9.85 -16.43
CA ALA A 102 -10.91 -11.08 -15.89
C ALA A 102 -9.88 -11.89 -15.08
N ARG A 103 -8.63 -11.98 -15.56
CA ARG A 103 -7.52 -12.65 -14.86
C ARG A 103 -7.13 -11.93 -13.57
N HIS A 104 -7.07 -10.60 -13.62
CA HIS A 104 -6.86 -9.75 -12.47
C HIS A 104 -7.94 -9.96 -11.40
N LYS A 105 -9.22 -9.93 -11.79
CA LYS A 105 -10.38 -10.20 -10.91
C LYS A 105 -10.34 -11.59 -10.28
N ALA A 106 -9.96 -12.61 -11.06
CA ALA A 106 -9.83 -13.99 -10.59
C ALA A 106 -8.55 -14.26 -9.77
N GLY A 107 -7.62 -13.30 -9.68
CA GLY A 107 -6.34 -13.48 -8.99
C GLY A 107 -5.41 -14.50 -9.67
N LEU A 108 -5.50 -14.63 -10.99
CA LEU A 108 -4.70 -15.56 -11.80
C LEU A 108 -3.54 -14.85 -12.52
N PRO A 109 -2.53 -15.57 -13.02
CA PRO A 109 -1.48 -14.98 -13.84
C PRO A 109 -2.05 -14.33 -15.12
N VAL A 110 -1.55 -13.14 -15.46
CA VAL A 110 -2.13 -12.29 -16.52
C VAL A 110 -1.44 -12.47 -17.87
N ASN A 111 -0.12 -12.66 -17.88
CA ASN A 111 0.69 -12.71 -19.10
C ASN A 111 0.84 -14.15 -19.65
N GLY A 112 -0.21 -14.98 -19.57
CA GLY A 112 -0.20 -16.34 -20.14
C GLY A 112 0.62 -17.39 -19.35
N GLN A 113 1.12 -17.07 -18.16
CA GLN A 113 1.85 -18.03 -17.33
C GLN A 113 0.96 -19.20 -16.88
N ARG A 114 1.54 -20.40 -16.77
CA ARG A 114 0.83 -21.64 -16.39
C ARG A 114 0.13 -21.50 -15.04
N THR A 115 -1.16 -21.85 -14.99
CA THR A 115 -2.02 -21.71 -13.81
C THR A 115 -1.88 -22.85 -12.81
N HIS A 116 -1.53 -24.05 -13.26
CA HIS A 116 -1.42 -25.23 -12.40
C HIS A 116 -0.45 -25.01 -11.23
N THR A 117 0.76 -24.52 -11.53
CA THR A 117 1.80 -24.29 -10.53
C THR A 117 1.75 -22.88 -9.95
N ASN A 118 1.51 -21.85 -10.76
CA ASN A 118 1.74 -20.45 -10.37
C ASN A 118 0.51 -19.74 -9.78
N ARG A 119 -0.65 -20.40 -9.72
CA ARG A 119 -1.90 -19.79 -9.22
C ARG A 119 -1.76 -19.27 -7.78
N SER A 120 -1.09 -20.01 -6.90
CA SER A 120 -0.96 -19.61 -5.49
C SER A 120 -0.17 -18.29 -5.34
N THR A 121 0.97 -18.20 -6.02
CA THR A 121 1.79 -16.98 -6.05
C THR A 121 1.03 -15.81 -6.67
N ALA A 122 0.34 -16.03 -7.80
CA ALA A 122 -0.47 -15.00 -8.43
C ALA A 122 -1.58 -14.49 -7.51
N LYS A 123 -2.30 -15.38 -6.80
CA LYS A 123 -3.34 -14.98 -5.85
C LYS A 123 -2.77 -14.16 -4.69
N ARG A 124 -1.58 -14.51 -4.20
CA ARG A 124 -0.88 -13.75 -3.15
C ARG A 124 -0.47 -12.35 -3.61
N LEU A 125 0.14 -12.24 -4.79
CA LEU A 125 0.68 -10.98 -5.31
C LEU A 125 -0.40 -10.09 -5.94
N ASN A 126 -1.24 -10.65 -6.80
CA ASN A 126 -2.30 -9.94 -7.52
C ASN A 126 -3.50 -9.65 -6.62
N GLY A 127 -3.72 -10.40 -5.53
CA GLY A 127 -4.81 -10.13 -4.59
C GLY A 127 -4.60 -8.91 -3.69
N ARG A 128 -3.43 -8.24 -3.75
CA ARG A 128 -3.11 -7.12 -2.86
C ARG A 128 -3.94 -5.87 -3.17
N TRP A 129 -4.29 -5.61 -4.43
CA TRP A 129 -5.17 -4.47 -4.78
C TRP A 129 -6.66 -4.82 -4.63
N LEU A 130 -7.04 -6.12 -4.70
CA LEU A 130 -8.40 -6.61 -4.44
C LEU A 130 -8.75 -6.64 -2.94
N ARG A 131 -7.77 -6.92 -2.08
CA ARG A 131 -7.94 -7.00 -0.61
C ARG A 131 -7.83 -5.66 0.12
N MET A 132 -7.49 -4.59 -0.58
CA MET A 132 -7.70 -3.24 -0.07
C MET A 132 -9.20 -2.95 -0.17
N ARG A 133 -9.95 -3.62 0.72
CA ARG A 133 -11.26 -3.21 1.19
C ARG A 133 -11.13 -1.71 1.40
N GLU A 134 -11.88 -0.98 0.61
CA GLU A 134 -11.73 0.45 0.39
C GLU A 134 -11.33 1.13 1.71
N PHE A 135 -10.23 1.90 1.71
CA PHE A 135 -10.19 3.09 2.57
C PHE A 135 -11.20 4.09 1.98
N SER A 136 -12.45 3.66 1.83
CA SER A 136 -13.56 4.55 1.65
C SER A 136 -13.72 5.18 3.02
N SER A 137 -13.45 6.47 3.08
CA SER A 137 -13.92 7.35 4.14
C SER A 137 -15.45 7.44 4.19
N ALA A 138 -16.18 6.74 3.31
CA ALA A 138 -17.60 6.49 3.53
C ALA A 138 -17.75 5.65 4.80
N SER A 139 -18.31 6.31 5.81
CA SER A 139 -18.83 5.73 7.04
C SER A 139 -19.39 4.33 6.79
N ARG A 140 -18.97 3.37 7.62
CA ARG A 140 -19.72 2.13 7.82
C ARG A 140 -21.13 2.54 8.24
N VAL A 141 -22.07 2.57 7.30
CA VAL A 141 -23.47 2.34 7.65
C VAL A 141 -23.51 0.89 8.11
N THR A 142 -23.47 0.72 9.43
CA THR A 142 -23.77 -0.54 10.08
C THR A 142 -25.27 -0.80 9.91
N SER A 143 -25.66 -1.47 8.84
CA SER A 143 -26.98 -2.08 8.73
C SER A 143 -26.83 -3.52 8.28
N GLY A 144 -26.89 -4.43 9.25
CA GLY A 144 -27.13 -5.85 9.02
C GLY A 144 -26.09 -6.78 9.65
N PRO A 145 -26.52 -7.78 10.44
CA PRO A 145 -25.64 -8.86 10.85
C PRO A 145 -25.22 -9.69 9.63
N SER A 146 -23.96 -10.15 9.63
CA SER A 146 -23.38 -10.95 8.55
C SER A 146 -24.17 -12.24 8.30
N PRO A 147 -24.17 -12.80 7.06
CA PRO A 147 -24.95 -13.98 6.69
C PRO A 147 -24.65 -15.24 7.53
N SER A 148 -23.53 -15.27 8.25
CA SER A 148 -23.20 -16.36 9.19
C SER A 148 -24.06 -16.36 10.47
N THR A 149 -24.69 -15.24 10.82
CA THR A 149 -25.51 -15.09 12.04
C THR A 149 -26.95 -15.58 11.85
N LEU A 150 -27.50 -15.49 10.64
CA LEU A 150 -28.88 -15.92 10.33
C LEU A 150 -29.06 -17.44 10.36
N SER A 151 -28.00 -18.22 10.06
CA SER A 151 -28.08 -19.68 10.12
C SER A 151 -28.16 -20.24 11.55
N ARG A 152 -27.89 -19.43 12.58
CA ARG A 152 -27.88 -19.87 13.98
C ARG A 152 -29.18 -19.57 14.73
N MET A 153 -30.05 -18.73 14.17
CA MET A 153 -31.32 -18.31 14.81
C MET A 153 -32.52 -19.17 14.41
N VAL A 154 -32.41 -20.02 13.37
CA VAL A 154 -33.55 -20.82 12.86
C VAL A 154 -33.68 -22.19 13.56
N THR A 155 -32.69 -22.63 14.34
CA THR A 155 -32.70 -23.99 14.92
C THR A 155 -33.08 -24.05 16.41
N ASN A 156 -33.57 -22.97 17.03
CA ASN A 156 -33.88 -22.96 18.47
C ASN A 156 -35.32 -22.62 18.83
N THR A 157 -36.28 -23.09 18.04
CA THR A 157 -37.71 -23.09 18.40
C THR A 157 -38.37 -24.37 17.91
N PHE A 158 -38.09 -25.49 18.56
CA PHE A 158 -39.01 -26.64 18.63
C PHE A 158 -38.60 -27.53 19.81
N ALA A 159 -38.95 -27.10 21.03
CA ALA A 159 -38.90 -27.97 22.20
C ALA A 159 -40.12 -28.92 22.14
N PRO A 160 -39.95 -30.24 22.28
CA PRO A 160 -41.07 -31.17 22.30
C PRO A 160 -41.81 -31.09 23.64
N VAL A 161 -43.12 -30.89 23.59
CA VAL A 161 -44.04 -31.04 24.74
C VAL A 161 -43.99 -32.50 25.20
N GLY A 162 -43.50 -32.70 26.43
CA GLY A 162 -43.37 -34.03 27.04
C GLY A 162 -44.72 -34.71 27.23
N ARG A 163 -44.85 -35.93 26.70
CA ARG A 163 -45.80 -36.94 27.17
C ARG A 163 -45.37 -37.40 28.56
N VAL A 164 -46.26 -37.33 29.54
CA VAL A 164 -46.20 -38.22 30.70
C VAL A 164 -47.52 -38.98 30.75
N LEU A 165 -47.40 -40.28 30.48
CA LEU A 165 -48.45 -41.28 30.63
C LEU A 165 -48.62 -41.63 32.11
N SER A 166 -49.89 -41.86 32.43
CA SER A 166 -50.46 -42.55 33.59
C SER A 166 -49.59 -43.65 34.25
N ARG A 167 -49.61 -43.69 35.58
CA ARG A 167 -49.35 -44.93 36.34
C ARG A 167 -50.18 -44.97 37.64
N LEU A 168 -50.81 -46.12 37.81
CA LEU A 168 -51.68 -46.59 38.90
C LEU A 168 -51.18 -46.24 40.32
N LEU A 169 -52.07 -45.67 41.15
CA LEU A 169 -52.77 -46.32 42.28
C LEU A 169 -53.78 -45.33 42.87
#